data_AF-A0A9D9RXU5-F1
#
_entry.id   AF-A0A9D9RXU5-F1
#
_cell.length_a   1.000
_cell.length_b   1.000
_cell.length_c   1.000
_cell.angle_alpha   90.00
_cell.angle_beta   90.00
_cell.angle_gamma   90.00
#
_symmetry.space_group_name_H-M   'P 1'
#
loop_
_entity.id
_entity.type
_entity.pdbx_description
1 polymer ?
#
loop_
_entity_poly.entity_id
_entity_poly.type
_entity_poly.pdbx_seq_one_letter_code
_entity_poly.pdbx_strand_id
1 'polypeptide(L)' 'MTQTETLNKARAITQGTTCFVMPVGDRFKVCRRVQGRVINLGYRTQPASLLAFVRRLTQTH' A
#
# COMPACT_ATOMS: atom_id res chain seq x y z
N MET A 1 -11.82 -8.19 -8.57
CA MET A 1 -11.42 -7.78 -7.22
C MET A 1 -11.92 -6.37 -6.98
N THR A 2 -12.69 -6.16 -5.93
CA THR A 2 -13.21 -4.84 -5.57
C THR A 2 -12.14 -3.97 -4.93
N GLN A 3 -12.39 -2.66 -4.84
CA GLN A 3 -11.48 -1.73 -4.15
C GLN A 3 -11.28 -2.12 -2.68
N THR A 4 -12.36 -2.53 -2.00
CA THR A 4 -12.35 -2.98 -0.61
C THR A 4 -11.52 -4.26 -0.42
N GLU A 5 -11.71 -5.26 -1.27
CA GLU A 5 -10.90 -6.49 -1.24
C GLU A 5 -9.41 -6.21 -1.45
N THR A 6 -9.12 -5.30 -2.40
CA THR A 6 -7.76 -4.87 -2.71
C THR A 6 -7.10 -4.21 -1.50
N LEU A 7 -7.82 -3.30 -0.83
CA LEU A 7 -7.33 -2.63 0.39
C LEU A 7 -7.10 -3.62 1.52
N ASN A 8 -8.01 -4.57 1.73
CA ASN A 8 -7.85 -5.57 2.80
C ASN A 8 -6.61 -6.44 2.56
N LYS A 9 -6.39 -6.89 1.32
CA LYS A 9 -5.16 -7.63 0.98
C LYS A 9 -3.90 -6.79 1.14
N ALA A 10 -3.92 -5.53 0.68
CA ALA A 10 -2.78 -4.63 0.83
C ALA A 10 -2.47 -4.36 2.31
N ARG A 11 -3.49 -4.13 3.14
CA ARG A 11 -3.34 -3.95 4.60
C ARG A 11 -2.76 -5.19 5.27
N ALA A 12 -3.20 -6.38 4.88
CA ALA A 12 -2.65 -7.64 5.40
C ALA A 12 -1.16 -7.80 5.05
N ILE A 13 -0.76 -7.44 3.82
CA ILE A 13 0.66 -7.49 3.41
C ILE A 13 1.50 -6.47 4.18
N THR A 14 0.98 -5.25 4.37
CA THR A 14 1.72 -4.19 5.05
C THR A 14 1.65 -4.26 6.58
N GLN A 15 0.91 -5.23 7.14
CA GLN A 15 0.76 -5.40 8.58
C GLN A 15 2.12 -5.64 9.25
N GLY A 16 2.36 -4.96 10.38
CA GLY A 16 3.65 -5.05 11.09
C GLY A 16 4.79 -4.29 10.40
N THR A 17 4.55 -3.60 9.29
CA THR A 17 5.55 -2.75 8.62
C THR A 17 5.26 -1.27 8.82
N THR A 18 6.18 -0.43 8.35
CA THR A 18 6.00 1.02 8.28
C THR A 18 5.20 1.48 7.06
N CYS A 19 4.88 0.58 6.13
CA CYS A 19 4.11 0.89 4.93
C CYS A 19 2.60 0.79 5.21
N PHE A 20 1.79 1.59 4.50
CA PHE A 20 0.34 1.48 4.56
C PHE A 20 -0.29 2.02 3.27
N VAL A 21 -1.53 1.62 3.01
CA VAL A 21 -2.28 2.00 1.81
C VAL A 21 -3.59 2.69 2.17
N MET A 22 -3.90 3.77 1.48
CA MET A 22 -5.14 4.52 1.63
C MET A 22 -5.88 4.62 0.29
N PRO A 23 -7.21 4.48 0.26
CA PRO A 23 -8.00 4.84 -0.91
C PRO A 23 -8.00 6.36 -1.11
N VAL A 24 -7.90 6.81 -2.35
CA VAL A 24 -8.03 8.22 -2.77
C VAL A 24 -8.79 8.24 -4.10
N GLY A 25 -10.11 8.43 -4.04
CA GLY A 25 -11.00 8.26 -5.20
C GLY A 25 -10.83 6.86 -5.79
N ASP A 26 -10.60 6.77 -7.10
CA ASP A 26 -10.38 5.51 -7.83
C ASP A 26 -8.93 5.00 -7.77
N ARG A 27 -8.11 5.54 -6.87
CA ARG A 27 -6.69 5.21 -6.74
C ARG A 27 -6.36 4.72 -5.35
N PHE A 28 -5.25 4.01 -5.25
CA PHE A 28 -4.60 3.58 -4.02
C PHE A 28 -3.34 4.40 -3.82
N LYS A 29 -3.29 5.19 -2.74
CA LYS A 29 -2.09 5.91 -2.31
C LYS A 29 -1.28 5.02 -1.39
N VAL A 30 -0.01 4.80 -1.72
CA VAL A 30 0.92 4.00 -0.92
C VAL A 30 1.83 4.96 -0.15
N CYS A 31 1.90 4.79 1.15
CA CYS A 31 2.69 5.63 2.04
C CYS A 31 3.63 4.78 2.89
N ARG A 32 4.69 5.42 3.42
CA ARG A 32 5.55 4.86 4.46
C ARG A 32 5.72 5.86 5.59
N ARG A 33 5.67 5.38 6.82
CA ARG A 33 5.97 6.17 8.01
C ARG A 33 7.45 6.02 8.38
N VAL A 34 8.19 7.12 8.40
CA VAL A 34 9.62 7.15 8.74
C VAL A 34 9.85 8.28 9.75
N GLN A 35 10.33 7.94 10.95
CA GLN A 35 10.65 8.92 12.01
C GLN A 35 9.54 9.97 12.25
N GLY A 36 8.30 9.51 12.38
CA GLY A 36 7.13 10.38 12.59
C GLY A 36 6.62 11.10 11.34
N ARG A 37 7.34 11.06 10.22
CA ARG A 37 6.93 11.64 8.93
C ARG A 37 6.23 10.61 8.05
N VAL A 38 5.28 11.06 7.24
CA VAL A 38 4.60 10.24 6.24
C VAL A 38 5.16 10.59 4.86
N ILE A 39 5.82 9.62 4.22
CA ILE A 39 6.37 9.75 2.87
C ILE A 39 5.39 9.12 1.89
N ASN A 40 5.04 9.84 0.83
CA ASN A 40 4.26 9.31 -0.28
C ASN A 40 5.18 8.50 -1.21
N LEU A 41 4.88 7.21 -1.41
CA LEU A 41 5.62 6.34 -2.32
C LEU A 41 4.97 6.26 -3.72
N GLY A 42 3.78 6.84 -3.86
CA GLY A 42 3.09 6.98 -5.14
C GLY A 42 1.66 6.47 -5.12
N TYR A 43 1.05 6.50 -6.31
CA TYR A 43 -0.34 6.11 -6.53
C TYR A 43 -0.39 4.91 -7.49
N ARG A 44 -1.38 4.04 -7.29
CA ARG A 44 -1.68 2.91 -8.17
C ARG A 44 -3.18 2.87 -8.42
N THR A 45 -3.59 2.52 -9.63
CA THR A 45 -5.01 2.34 -10.00
C THR A 45 -5.36 0.87 -10.12
N GLN A 46 -4.43 0.05 -10.59
CA GLN A 46 -4.64 -1.38 -10.79
C GLN A 46 -4.34 -2.17 -9.50
N PRO A 47 -5.28 -3.01 -9.03
CA PRO A 47 -5.09 -3.86 -7.85
C PRO A 47 -3.85 -4.75 -7.91
N ALA A 48 -3.58 -5.38 -9.06
CA ALA A 48 -2.43 -6.27 -9.22
C ALA A 48 -1.09 -5.52 -9.06
N SER A 49 -0.98 -4.33 -9.66
CA SER A 49 0.20 -3.47 -9.55
C SER A 49 0.42 -3.00 -8.11
N LEU A 50 -0.66 -2.65 -7.39
CA LEU A 50 -0.58 -2.31 -5.98
C LEU A 50 -0.03 -3.47 -5.16
N LEU A 51 -0.61 -4.66 -5.29
CA LEU A 51 -0.24 -5.84 -4.48
C LEU A 51 1.22 -6.27 -4.74
N ALA A 52 1.66 -6.26 -6.00
CA ALA A 52 3.05 -6.53 -6.35
C ALA A 52 4.01 -5.49 -5.73
N PHE A 53 3.63 -4.21 -5.77
CA PHE A 53 4.43 -3.12 -5.22
C PHE A 53 4.56 -3.22 -3.69
N VAL A 54 3.45 -3.41 -2.96
CA VAL A 54 3.52 -3.52 -1.49
C VAL A 54 4.29 -4.76 -1.05
N ARG A 55 4.19 -5.90 -1.75
CA ARG A 55 5.02 -7.08 -1.46
C ARG A 55 6.50 -6.79 -1.59
N ARG A 56 6.91 -6.09 -2.65
CA ARG A 56 8.31 -5.70 -2.85
C ARG A 56 8.82 -4.78 -1.74
N LEU A 57 7.97 -3.87 -1.25
CA LEU A 57 8.30 -2.97 -0.14
C LEU A 57 8.43 -3.68 1.21
N THR A 58 7.69 -4.77 1.44
CA THR A 58 7.72 -5.50 2.71
C THR A 58 8.75 -6.64 2.74
N GLN A 59 9.21 -7.10 1.58
CA GLN A 59 10.25 -8.13 1.44
C GLN A 59 11.68 -7.60 1.57
N THR A 60 11.88 -6.29 1.77
CA THR A 60 13.22 -5.68 1.83
C THR A 60 13.90 -5.80 3.21
N HIS A 61 13.64 -6.88 3.94
CA HIS A 61 14.26 -7.20 5.23
C HIS A 61 15.03 -8.51 5.15
#